data_AF-A0A0P0IK25-F1
#
_entry.id   AF-A0A0P0IK25-F1
#
_cell.length_a   1.000
_cell.length_b   1.000
_cell.length_c   1.000
_cell.angle_alpha   90.00
_cell.angle_beta   90.00
_cell.angle_gamma   90.00
#
_symmetry.space_group_name_H-M   'P 1'
#
loop_
_entity.id
_entity.type
_entity.pdbx_description
1 polymer ?
#
loop_
_entity_poly.entity_id
_entity_poly.type
_entity_poly.pdbx_seq_one_letter_code
_entity_poly.pdbx_strand_id
1 'polypeptide(L)'
;QMLDEVRHMANGYSTLAAVMSNPDNLPALQADFDRAFWRQHAFVDPFLSVVYDYFQKKRTTSYKEKWGEWINDDWIGSYIAKLEPFGLKVPVWFEEAKERMHWIGHTAAMVAFAAWPQQFWRFDPLTNEDMDWFENKYPGW
;
A
#
# COMPACT_ATOMS: atom_id res chain seq x y z
N GLN A 1 0.42 19.56 -10.05
CA GLN A 1 0.28 18.75 -8.83
C GLN A 1 1.29 17.60 -8.75
N MET A 2 1.42 16.70 -9.75
CA MET A 2 2.49 15.67 -9.73
C MET A 2 3.92 16.23 -9.63
N LEU A 3 4.18 17.42 -10.19
CA LEU A 3 5.50 18.07 -10.13
C LEU A 3 5.92 18.50 -8.71
N ASP A 4 4.98 18.69 -7.79
CA ASP A 4 5.29 19.06 -6.40
C ASP A 4 5.75 17.83 -5.60
N GLU A 5 5.09 16.70 -5.81
CA GLU A 5 5.44 15.44 -5.13
C GLU A 5 6.84 14.94 -5.53
N VAL A 6 7.24 15.13 -6.78
CA VAL A 6 8.62 14.81 -7.22
C VAL A 6 9.66 15.58 -6.40
N ARG A 7 9.39 16.84 -6.04
CA ARG A 7 10.29 17.63 -5.18
C ARG A 7 10.31 17.11 -3.75
N HIS A 8 9.17 16.66 -3.22
CA HIS A 8 9.10 16.04 -1.90
C HIS A 8 9.86 14.70 -1.85
N MET A 9 9.70 13.85 -2.86
CA MET A 9 10.44 12.60 -2.99
C MET A 9 11.96 12.83 -3.09
N ALA A 10 12.38 13.85 -3.86
CA ALA A 10 13.79 14.23 -3.96
C ALA A 10 14.36 14.67 -2.61
N ASN A 11 13.62 15.48 -1.84
CA ASN A 11 14.04 15.89 -0.50
C ASN A 11 14.20 14.68 0.45
N GLY A 12 13.26 13.73 0.40
CA GLY A 12 13.34 12.48 1.17
C GLY A 12 14.59 11.68 0.81
N TYR A 13 14.84 11.48 -0.50
CA TYR A 13 16.03 10.77 -0.97
C TYR A 13 17.34 11.44 -0.54
N SER A 14 17.47 12.77 -0.70
CA SER A 14 18.66 13.51 -0.27
C SER A 14 18.89 13.43 1.24
N THR A 15 17.82 13.46 2.04
CA THR A 15 17.91 13.29 3.49
C THR A 15 18.45 11.92 3.85
N LEU A 16 17.92 10.86 3.24
CA LEU A 16 18.34 9.49 3.49
C LEU A 16 19.79 9.25 3.06
N ALA A 17 20.19 9.73 1.89
CA ALA A 17 21.56 9.64 1.43
C ALA A 17 22.54 10.35 2.38
N ALA A 18 22.15 11.53 2.91
CA ALA A 18 22.96 12.25 3.90
C ALA A 18 23.07 11.47 5.23
N VAL A 19 21.98 10.92 5.75
CA VAL A 19 21.97 10.14 7.00
C VAL A 19 22.78 8.84 6.84
N MET A 20 22.63 8.15 5.72
CA MET A 20 23.33 6.89 5.44
C MET A 20 24.81 7.06 5.07
N SER A 21 25.28 8.30 4.86
CA SER A 21 26.71 8.55 4.71
C SER A 21 27.53 8.20 5.96
N ASN A 22 26.87 8.11 7.13
CA ASN A 22 27.43 7.51 8.33
C ASN A 22 26.88 6.07 8.50
N PRO A 23 27.74 5.03 8.38
CA PRO A 23 27.34 3.64 8.53
C PRO A 23 26.69 3.29 9.88
N ASP A 24 27.05 4.00 10.95
CA ASP A 24 26.52 3.75 12.30
C ASP A 24 25.01 3.99 12.39
N ASN A 25 24.44 4.76 11.45
CA ASN A 25 23.01 5.06 11.41
C ASN A 25 22.17 3.92 10.80
N LEU A 26 22.78 3.02 10.04
CA LEU A 26 22.05 2.02 9.26
C LEU A 26 21.12 1.13 10.12
N PRO A 27 21.51 0.62 11.30
CA PRO A 27 20.62 -0.21 12.12
C PRO A 27 19.36 0.54 12.58
N ALA A 28 19.52 1.80 12.99
CA ALA A 28 18.39 2.63 13.41
C ALA A 28 17.47 2.97 12.23
N LEU A 29 18.07 3.33 11.10
CA LEU A 29 17.32 3.67 9.89
C LEU A 29 16.52 2.49 9.35
N GLN A 30 17.10 1.29 9.32
CA GLN A 30 16.38 0.08 8.91
C GLN A 30 15.15 -0.16 9.81
N ALA A 31 15.31 -0.07 11.12
CA ALA A 31 14.21 -0.26 12.06
C ALA A 31 13.09 0.80 11.89
N ASP A 32 13.47 2.03 11.55
CA ASP A 32 12.49 3.08 11.25
C ASP A 32 11.76 2.84 9.93
N PHE A 33 12.44 2.33 8.89
CA PHE A 33 11.82 1.91 7.63
C PHE A 33 10.85 0.76 7.82
N ASP A 34 11.26 -0.29 8.55
CA ASP A 34 10.41 -1.44 8.86
C ASP A 34 9.10 -0.98 9.54
N ARG A 35 9.23 -0.08 10.52
CA ARG A 35 8.09 0.49 11.25
C ARG A 35 7.23 1.39 10.37
N ALA A 36 7.85 2.27 9.59
CA ALA A 36 7.13 3.21 8.73
C ALA A 36 6.34 2.48 7.65
N PHE A 37 6.98 1.51 6.97
CA PHE A 37 6.32 0.65 6.00
C PHE A 37 5.09 -0.05 6.61
N TRP A 38 5.27 -0.70 7.76
CA TRP A 38 4.17 -1.43 8.40
C TRP A 38 3.01 -0.51 8.81
N ARG A 39 3.30 0.67 9.35
CA ARG A 39 2.26 1.64 9.72
C ARG A 39 1.46 2.12 8.52
N GLN A 40 2.13 2.37 7.40
CA GLN A 40 1.45 2.77 6.17
C GLN A 40 0.60 1.61 5.63
N HIS A 41 1.16 0.40 5.52
CA HIS A 41 0.41 -0.79 5.11
C HIS A 41 -0.84 -1.02 5.98
N ALA A 42 -0.68 -1.01 7.30
CA ALA A 42 -1.75 -1.34 8.24
C ALA A 42 -2.96 -0.39 8.21
N PHE A 43 -2.80 0.82 7.69
CA PHE A 43 -3.89 1.80 7.59
C PHE A 43 -4.28 2.11 6.15
N VAL A 44 -3.30 2.46 5.30
CA VAL A 44 -3.54 2.96 3.95
C VAL A 44 -4.09 1.85 3.07
N ASP A 45 -3.55 0.64 3.15
CA ASP A 45 -3.95 -0.45 2.26
C ASP A 45 -5.38 -0.95 2.49
N PRO A 46 -5.85 -1.22 3.73
CA PRO A 46 -7.27 -1.54 3.94
C PRO A 46 -8.18 -0.41 3.46
N PHE A 47 -7.82 0.85 3.74
CA PHE A 47 -8.63 2.00 3.34
C PHE A 47 -8.70 2.16 1.81
N LEU A 48 -7.55 2.18 1.13
CA LEU A 48 -7.48 2.33 -0.32
C LEU A 48 -8.08 1.14 -1.05
N SER A 49 -7.93 -0.09 -0.54
CA SER A 49 -8.59 -1.25 -1.14
C SER A 49 -10.10 -1.11 -1.14
N VAL A 50 -10.70 -0.60 -0.04
CA VAL A 50 -12.14 -0.31 0.00
C VAL A 50 -12.51 0.76 -1.04
N VAL A 51 -11.80 1.87 -1.06
CA VAL A 51 -12.10 2.98 -2.00
C VAL A 51 -11.93 2.54 -3.45
N TYR A 52 -10.88 1.78 -3.76
CA TYR A 52 -10.53 1.40 -5.12
C TYR A 52 -11.43 0.27 -5.63
N ASP A 53 -11.64 -0.79 -4.85
CA ASP A 53 -12.37 -1.97 -5.32
C ASP A 53 -13.88 -1.89 -5.03
N TYR A 54 -14.34 -1.23 -3.97
CA TYR A 54 -15.77 -1.26 -3.62
C TYR A 54 -16.55 -0.03 -4.08
N PHE A 55 -15.92 1.14 -4.20
CA PHE A 55 -16.64 2.38 -4.53
C PHE A 55 -16.65 2.72 -6.03
N GLN A 56 -15.94 1.94 -6.85
CA GLN A 56 -15.92 2.12 -8.30
C GLN A 56 -16.97 1.25 -8.99
N LYS A 57 -17.75 1.84 -9.90
CA LYS A 57 -18.71 1.09 -10.73
C LYS A 57 -18.06 0.37 -11.90
N LYS A 58 -17.00 0.94 -12.48
CA LYS A 58 -16.26 0.37 -13.61
C LYS A 58 -14.82 0.16 -13.19
N ARG A 59 -14.41 -1.10 -13.10
CA ARG A 59 -13.09 -1.50 -12.62
C ARG A 59 -12.29 -2.09 -13.78
N THR A 60 -11.06 -1.64 -13.93
CA THR A 60 -10.11 -2.20 -14.91
C THR A 60 -9.08 -3.11 -14.25
N THR A 61 -8.71 -2.78 -13.02
CA THR A 61 -7.72 -3.46 -12.20
C THR A 61 -8.22 -3.52 -10.77
N SER A 62 -7.75 -4.51 -10.02
CA SER A 62 -7.96 -4.59 -8.58
C SER A 62 -6.90 -3.82 -7.82
N TYR A 63 -7.20 -3.44 -6.57
CA TYR A 63 -6.21 -2.81 -5.71
C TYR A 63 -5.03 -3.73 -5.42
N LYS A 64 -5.23 -5.05 -5.28
CA LYS A 64 -4.14 -6.01 -5.13
C LYS A 64 -3.17 -5.99 -6.32
N GLU A 65 -3.68 -5.93 -7.55
CA GLU A 65 -2.84 -5.78 -8.75
C GLU A 65 -2.07 -4.45 -8.72
N LYS A 66 -2.74 -3.35 -8.35
CA LYS A 66 -2.10 -2.03 -8.24
C LYS A 66 -1.10 -1.92 -7.10
N TRP A 67 -1.33 -2.60 -5.98
CA TRP A 67 -0.39 -2.68 -4.90
C TRP A 67 0.89 -3.40 -5.34
N GLY A 68 0.75 -4.47 -6.14
CA GLY A 68 1.89 -5.12 -6.80
C GLY A 68 2.71 -4.13 -7.64
N GLU A 69 2.05 -3.41 -8.54
CA GLU A 69 2.71 -2.39 -9.37
C GLU A 69 3.38 -1.29 -8.52
N TRP A 70 2.64 -0.65 -7.61
CA TRP A 70 3.13 0.53 -6.90
C TRP A 70 4.12 0.23 -5.78
N ILE A 71 3.93 -0.87 -5.05
CA ILE A 71 4.74 -1.17 -3.86
C ILE A 71 5.85 -2.16 -4.20
N ASN A 72 5.54 -3.27 -4.88
CA ASN A 72 6.54 -4.27 -5.22
C ASN A 72 7.44 -3.79 -6.36
N ASP A 73 6.87 -3.32 -7.46
CA ASP A 73 7.64 -3.01 -8.66
C ASP A 73 8.26 -1.61 -8.59
N ASP A 74 7.45 -0.59 -8.28
CA ASP A 74 7.91 0.81 -8.27
C ASP A 74 8.67 1.15 -6.98
N TRP A 75 8.04 0.99 -5.80
CA TRP A 75 8.68 1.44 -4.56
C TRP A 75 9.88 0.57 -4.16
N ILE A 76 9.73 -0.76 -4.12
CA ILE A 76 10.86 -1.66 -3.82
C ILE A 76 11.83 -1.70 -5.00
N GLY A 77 11.34 -2.05 -6.19
CA GLY A 77 12.17 -2.27 -7.36
C GLY A 77 12.90 -1.03 -7.86
N SER A 78 12.42 0.18 -7.56
CA SER A 78 13.07 1.42 -8.00
C SER A 78 13.55 2.33 -6.86
N TYR A 79 12.74 2.60 -5.83
CA TYR A 79 13.14 3.54 -4.77
C TYR A 79 14.10 2.90 -3.76
N ILE A 80 13.72 1.77 -3.17
CA ILE A 80 14.54 1.05 -2.19
C ILE A 80 15.80 0.48 -2.84
N ALA A 81 15.70 -0.03 -4.08
CA ALA A 81 16.87 -0.51 -4.83
C ALA A 81 17.99 0.55 -4.97
N LYS A 82 17.65 1.84 -5.08
CA LYS A 82 18.66 2.92 -5.12
C LYS A 82 19.39 3.14 -3.79
N LEU A 83 18.83 2.65 -2.68
CA LEU A 83 19.38 2.77 -1.33
C LEU A 83 20.15 1.50 -0.91
N GLU A 84 20.05 0.41 -1.68
CA GLU A 84 20.79 -0.84 -1.46
C GLU A 84 22.32 -0.66 -1.36
N PRO A 85 22.98 0.21 -2.17
CA PRO A 85 24.42 0.45 -2.02
C PRO A 85 24.84 1.00 -0.65
N PHE A 86 23.90 1.57 0.11
CA PHE A 86 24.12 2.05 1.48
C PHE A 86 23.80 0.99 2.55
N GLY A 87 23.43 -0.23 2.14
CA GLY A 87 23.12 -1.35 3.01
C GLY A 87 21.67 -1.43 3.48
N LEU A 88 20.79 -0.54 3.03
CA LEU A 88 19.35 -0.60 3.34
C LEU A 88 18.72 -1.81 2.63
N LYS A 89 17.85 -2.53 3.35
CA LYS A 89 17.15 -3.71 2.85
C LYS A 89 15.65 -3.43 2.71
N VAL A 90 14.99 -4.25 1.89
CA VAL A 90 13.52 -4.31 1.83
C VAL A 90 12.96 -4.49 3.25
N PRO A 91 11.87 -3.80 3.60
CA PRO A 91 11.27 -3.92 4.93
C PRO A 91 10.97 -5.37 5.30
N VAL A 92 11.27 -5.76 6.54
CA VAL A 92 11.14 -7.16 6.99
C VAL A 92 9.71 -7.72 6.88
N TRP A 93 8.70 -6.85 6.96
CA TRP A 93 7.28 -7.22 6.92
C TRP A 93 6.66 -7.20 5.51
N PHE A 94 7.48 -7.01 4.47
CA PHE A 94 6.98 -6.83 3.10
C PHE A 94 6.19 -8.04 2.59
N GLU A 95 6.71 -9.26 2.72
CA GLU A 95 6.02 -10.46 2.22
C GLU A 95 4.69 -10.69 2.97
N GLU A 96 4.67 -10.44 4.28
CA GLU A 96 3.42 -10.53 5.05
C GLU A 96 2.39 -9.48 4.59
N ALA A 97 2.83 -8.24 4.33
CA ALA A 97 1.97 -7.20 3.79
C ALA A 97 1.39 -7.60 2.42
N LYS A 98 2.21 -8.18 1.55
CA LYS A 98 1.82 -8.69 0.24
C LYS A 98 0.80 -9.82 0.33
N GLU A 99 1.00 -10.78 1.23
CA GLU A 99 0.05 -11.88 1.46
C GLU A 99 -1.31 -11.35 1.95
N ARG A 100 -1.28 -10.37 2.87
CA ARG A 100 -2.49 -9.73 3.42
C ARG A 100 -3.32 -9.03 2.34
N MET A 101 -2.72 -8.58 1.24
CA MET A 101 -3.45 -7.89 0.16
C MET A 101 -4.56 -8.72 -0.47
N HIS A 102 -4.55 -10.04 -0.29
CA HIS A 102 -5.66 -10.86 -0.74
C HIS A 102 -6.96 -10.58 0.05
N TRP A 103 -6.88 -10.28 1.36
CA TRP A 103 -8.06 -10.25 2.24
C TRP A 103 -8.28 -8.95 3.01
N ILE A 104 -7.22 -8.15 3.21
CA ILE A 104 -7.23 -7.02 4.14
C ILE A 104 -8.30 -5.97 3.77
N GLY A 105 -8.44 -5.68 2.48
CA GLY A 105 -9.44 -4.74 1.96
C GLY A 105 -10.86 -5.25 2.10
N HIS A 106 -11.10 -6.53 1.83
CA HIS A 106 -12.42 -7.14 1.95
C HIS A 106 -12.88 -7.18 3.42
N THR A 107 -11.96 -7.48 4.33
CA THR A 107 -12.22 -7.42 5.78
C THR A 107 -12.58 -6.00 6.21
N ALA A 108 -11.83 -5.00 5.72
CA ALA A 108 -12.12 -3.59 5.98
C ALA A 108 -13.46 -3.14 5.38
N ALA A 109 -13.81 -3.62 4.19
CA ALA A 109 -15.09 -3.35 3.55
C ALA A 109 -16.24 -3.87 4.42
N MET A 110 -16.19 -5.12 4.87
CA MET A 110 -17.23 -5.69 5.75
C MET A 110 -17.48 -4.82 6.99
N VAL A 111 -16.40 -4.35 7.63
CA VAL A 111 -16.51 -3.44 8.79
C VAL A 111 -17.11 -2.09 8.38
N ALA A 112 -16.68 -1.51 7.26
CA ALA A 112 -17.19 -0.23 6.77
C ALA A 112 -18.69 -0.30 6.44
N PHE A 113 -19.14 -1.35 5.75
CA PHE A 113 -20.54 -1.61 5.42
C PHE A 113 -21.38 -1.86 6.68
N ALA A 114 -20.89 -2.65 7.65
CA ALA A 114 -21.59 -2.88 8.91
C ALA A 114 -21.71 -1.60 9.76
N ALA A 115 -20.69 -0.75 9.73
CA ALA A 115 -20.63 0.50 10.47
C ALA A 115 -21.19 1.72 9.69
N TRP A 116 -21.97 1.49 8.62
CA TRP A 116 -22.49 2.56 7.75
C TRP A 116 -23.14 3.75 8.47
N PRO A 117 -23.89 3.59 9.60
CA PRO A 117 -24.52 4.73 10.26
C PRO A 117 -23.51 5.69 10.92
N GLN A 118 -22.25 5.27 11.08
CA GLN A 118 -21.17 6.06 11.68
C GLN A 118 -20.32 6.80 10.63
N GLN A 119 -20.61 6.61 9.34
CA GLN A 119 -19.83 7.19 8.25
C GLN A 119 -20.51 8.43 7.68
N PHE A 120 -19.71 9.31 7.07
CA PHE A 120 -20.18 10.53 6.40
C PHE A 120 -20.21 10.40 4.86
N TRP A 121 -20.15 9.17 4.35
CA TRP A 121 -20.28 8.84 2.93
C TRP A 121 -21.29 7.71 2.71
N ARG A 122 -21.67 7.49 1.46
CA ARG A 122 -22.58 6.41 1.05
C ARG A 122 -21.82 5.39 0.20
N PHE A 123 -22.28 4.16 0.24
CA PHE A 123 -21.84 3.09 -0.65
C PHE A 123 -23.07 2.37 -1.19
N ASP A 124 -22.95 1.91 -2.43
CA ASP A 124 -23.99 1.11 -3.07
C ASP A 124 -23.87 -0.35 -2.62
N PRO A 125 -25.00 -1.09 -2.51
CA PRO A 125 -24.94 -2.52 -2.31
C PRO A 125 -24.28 -3.20 -3.51
N LEU A 126 -23.54 -4.28 -3.27
CA LEU A 126 -22.92 -5.07 -4.33
C LEU A 126 -23.98 -5.74 -5.20
N THR A 127 -23.73 -5.74 -6.50
CA THR A 127 -24.52 -6.43 -7.51
C THR A 127 -23.89 -7.79 -7.86
N ASN A 128 -24.61 -8.63 -8.60
CA ASN A 128 -24.05 -9.89 -9.08
C ASN A 128 -22.81 -9.68 -9.97
N GLU A 129 -22.79 -8.62 -10.79
CA GLU A 129 -21.61 -8.27 -11.62
C GLU A 129 -20.40 -7.92 -10.74
N ASP A 130 -20.62 -7.24 -9.61
CA ASP A 130 -19.55 -6.96 -8.66
C ASP A 130 -19.03 -8.26 -8.03
N MET A 131 -19.92 -9.16 -7.61
CA MET A 131 -19.55 -10.45 -7.01
C MET A 131 -18.74 -11.31 -7.99
N ASP A 132 -19.17 -11.42 -9.25
CA ASP A 132 -18.45 -12.16 -10.29
C ASP A 132 -17.05 -11.55 -10.54
N TRP A 133 -16.95 -10.22 -10.51
CA TRP A 133 -15.66 -9.54 -10.65
C TRP A 133 -14.74 -9.81 -9.47
N PHE A 134 -15.26 -9.78 -8.23
CA PHE A 134 -14.47 -10.07 -7.04
C PHE A 134 -13.96 -11.51 -7.05
N GLU A 135 -14.81 -12.51 -7.33
CA GLU A 135 -14.37 -13.91 -7.41
C GLU A 135 -13.32 -14.12 -8.51
N ASN A 136 -13.41 -13.39 -9.62
CA ASN A 136 -12.39 -13.44 -10.67
C ASN A 136 -11.04 -12.87 -10.23
N LYS A 137 -11.03 -11.74 -9.50
CA LYS A 137 -9.80 -11.05 -9.07
C LYS A 137 -9.21 -11.59 -7.78
N TYR A 138 -10.06 -12.16 -6.92
CA TYR A 138 -9.77 -12.69 -5.61
C TYR A 138 -10.49 -14.04 -5.44
N PRO A 139 -9.96 -15.13 -6.02
CA PRO A 139 -10.64 -16.43 -5.94
C PRO A 139 -10.87 -16.89 -4.49
N GLY A 140 -12.13 -17.19 -4.18
CA GLY A 140 -12.61 -17.54 -2.84
C GLY A 140 -13.26 -16.38 -2.08
N TRP A 141 -13.44 -15.22 -2.72
CA TRP A 141 -14.08 -14.05 -2.14
C TRP A 141 -15.57 -14.26 -1.83
#